data_AF-A0A2P2K9N3-F1
#
_entry.id   AF-A0A2P2K9N3-F1
#
_cell.length_a   1.000
_cell.length_b   1.000
_cell.length_c   1.000
_cell.angle_alpha   90.00
_cell.angle_beta   90.00
_cell.angle_gamma   90.00
#
_symmetry.space_group_name_H-M   'P 1'
#
loop_
_entity.id
_entity.type
_entity.pdbx_description
1 polymer ?
#
loop_
_entity_poly.entity_id
_entity_poly.type
_entity_poly.pdbx_seq_one_letter_code
_entity_poly.pdbx_strand_id
1 'polypeptide(L)'
;MLTEFFGGPYVQQWQKQLKGGRYFPLTAVQRFDAAAKRIENGLYLGPIGCLSFEGEFSWNNRILAFIFELIRIKIGPFNPFEISLGKMEDREPSTKDPFFIWFYVDEEIAVARGRSGGTAFWCQCRRVAL
;
A
#
# COMPACT_ATOMS: atom_id res chain seq x y z
N MET A 1 -5.47 -8.03 -5.87
CA MET A 1 -5.10 -6.63 -5.53
C MET A 1 -5.78 -6.31 -4.22
N LEU A 2 -5.01 -6.20 -3.14
CA LEU A 2 -5.53 -5.69 -1.87
C LEU A 2 -5.54 -4.16 -1.97
N THR A 3 -6.40 -3.50 -1.22
CA THR A 3 -6.52 -2.04 -1.24
C THR A 3 -6.55 -1.60 0.18
N GLU A 4 -5.71 -0.65 0.53
CA GLU A 4 -5.78 -0.11 1.87
C GLU A 4 -7.12 0.62 1.92
N PHE A 5 -7.95 0.41 2.93
CA PHE A 5 -9.02 1.38 3.14
C PHE A 5 -8.32 2.74 3.26
N PHE A 6 -8.81 3.82 2.65
CA PHE A 6 -9.64 4.79 3.34
C PHE A 6 -10.03 5.91 2.33
N GLY A 7 -11.25 6.45 2.44
CA GLY A 7 -11.65 7.66 1.71
C GLY A 7 -13.10 7.75 1.24
N GLY A 8 -13.92 6.69 1.36
CA GLY A 8 -15.34 6.76 1.02
C GLY A 8 -16.21 7.39 2.14
N PRO A 9 -17.34 8.05 1.83
CA PRO A 9 -18.22 8.66 2.84
C PRO A 9 -18.72 7.66 3.91
N TYR A 10 -18.91 6.40 3.52
CA TYR A 10 -19.28 5.30 4.44
C TYR A 10 -18.22 4.99 5.50
N VAL A 11 -16.96 5.27 5.21
CA VAL A 11 -15.82 4.86 6.03
C VAL A 11 -15.44 5.97 7.03
N GLN A 12 -15.66 7.24 6.67
CA GLN A 12 -15.57 8.38 7.59
C GLN A 12 -16.65 8.32 8.70
N GLN A 13 -17.78 7.64 8.45
CA GLN A 13 -18.82 7.43 9.45
C GLN A 13 -18.34 6.53 10.62
N TRP A 14 -17.52 5.52 10.34
CA TRP A 14 -16.93 4.63 11.34
C TRP A 14 -15.82 5.30 12.16
N GLN A 15 -15.10 6.25 11.56
CA GLN A 15 -14.09 7.05 12.24
C GLN A 15 -14.64 7.80 13.46
N LYS A 16 -15.93 8.18 13.43
CA LYS A 16 -16.62 8.80 14.57
C LYS A 16 -16.91 7.82 15.72
N GLN A 17 -16.96 6.52 15.45
CA GLN A 17 -17.22 5.48 16.45
C GLN A 17 -15.94 4.89 17.03
N LEU A 18 -14.81 5.02 16.33
CA LEU A 18 -13.52 4.57 16.82
C LEU A 18 -12.94 5.58 17.82
N LYS A 19 -12.46 5.09 18.96
CA LYS A 19 -11.79 5.91 20.00
C LYS A 19 -10.36 6.36 19.61
N GLY A 20 -9.88 5.96 18.43
CA GLY A 20 -8.56 6.26 17.90
C GLY A 20 -8.37 5.72 16.48
N GLY A 21 -7.36 6.25 15.77
CA GLY A 21 -7.08 5.96 14.36
C GLY A 21 -7.28 7.20 13.47
N ARG A 22 -6.42 7.36 12.46
CA ARG A 22 -6.53 8.43 11.45
C ARG A 22 -6.69 7.82 10.08
N TYR A 23 -7.60 8.39 9.33
CA TYR A 23 -7.93 7.97 7.98
C TYR A 23 -7.20 8.91 7.03
N PHE A 24 -6.62 8.36 5.97
CA PHE A 24 -6.06 9.19 4.91
C PHE A 24 -7.20 9.71 4.02
N PRO A 25 -7.31 11.02 3.77
CA PRO A 25 -8.47 11.61 3.08
C PRO A 25 -8.47 11.38 1.56
N LEU A 26 -7.57 10.53 1.07
CA LEU A 26 -7.33 10.25 -0.34
C LEU A 26 -7.24 8.74 -0.53
N THR A 27 -7.67 8.23 -1.69
CA THR A 27 -7.69 6.78 -1.95
C THR A 27 -6.27 6.25 -2.04
N ALA A 28 -5.89 5.38 -1.10
CA ALA A 28 -4.64 4.64 -1.11
C ALA A 28 -4.89 3.19 -1.53
N VAL A 29 -4.05 2.62 -2.37
CA VAL A 29 -4.17 1.22 -2.83
C VAL A 29 -2.82 0.57 -2.68
N GLN A 30 -2.77 -0.56 -1.97
CA GLN A 30 -1.54 -1.32 -1.79
C GLN A 30 -1.65 -2.70 -2.45
N ARG A 31 -1.00 -2.88 -3.59
CA ARG A 31 -0.93 -4.14 -4.31
C ARG A 31 0.28 -4.94 -3.83
N PHE A 32 0.05 -6.23 -3.58
CA PHE A 32 1.09 -7.21 -3.35
C PHE A 32 1.02 -8.26 -4.45
N ASP A 33 2.10 -8.42 -5.20
CA ASP A 33 2.29 -9.47 -6.20
C ASP A 33 3.24 -10.52 -5.62
N ALA A 34 2.68 -11.64 -5.17
CA ALA A 34 3.43 -12.73 -4.56
C ALA A 34 4.35 -13.46 -5.55
N ALA A 35 3.97 -13.53 -6.83
CA ALA A 35 4.76 -14.22 -7.84
C ALA A 35 5.99 -13.39 -8.24
N ALA A 36 5.79 -12.09 -8.45
CA ALA A 36 6.86 -11.17 -8.82
C ALA A 36 7.67 -10.67 -7.60
N LYS A 37 7.21 -10.94 -6.37
CA LYS A 37 7.74 -10.33 -5.13
C LYS A 37 7.73 -8.80 -5.19
N ARG A 38 6.68 -8.21 -5.79
CA ARG A 38 6.55 -6.76 -5.98
C ARG A 38 5.42 -6.16 -5.15
N ILE A 39 5.71 -5.02 -4.54
CA ILE A 39 4.73 -4.22 -3.81
C ILE A 39 4.55 -2.89 -4.53
N GLU A 40 3.32 -2.41 -4.56
CA GLU A 40 2.99 -1.05 -5.01
C GLU A 40 2.08 -0.40 -3.97
N ASN A 41 2.45 0.79 -3.48
CA ASN A 41 1.56 1.65 -2.71
C ASN A 41 1.27 2.90 -3.53
N GLY A 42 0.00 3.07 -3.94
CA GLY A 42 -0.44 4.16 -4.78
C GLY A 42 -1.47 5.05 -4.10
N LEU A 43 -1.34 6.36 -4.30
CA LEU A 43 -2.28 7.38 -3.91
C LEU A 43 -3.00 7.94 -5.14
N TYR A 44 -4.32 7.86 -5.14
CA TYR A 44 -5.15 8.15 -6.31
C TYR A 44 -6.05 9.36 -6.05
N LEU A 45 -5.94 10.35 -6.95
CA LEU A 45 -6.71 11.60 -6.96
C LEU A 45 -7.82 11.56 -8.02
N GLY A 46 -8.47 10.40 -8.17
CA GLY A 46 -9.46 10.16 -9.23
C GLY A 46 -8.86 10.40 -10.62
N PRO A 47 -9.55 11.13 -11.54
CA PRO A 47 -9.06 11.36 -12.90
C PRO A 47 -7.88 12.35 -12.98
N ILE A 48 -7.56 13.05 -11.88
CA ILE A 48 -6.50 14.07 -11.85
C ILE A 48 -5.12 13.42 -11.94
N GLY A 49 -4.95 12.24 -11.35
CA GLY A 49 -3.65 11.57 -11.34
C GLY A 49 -3.45 10.60 -10.19
N CYS A 50 -2.26 10.04 -10.13
CA CYS A 50 -1.81 9.21 -9.02
C CYS A 50 -0.31 9.37 -8.75
N LEU A 51 0.08 9.13 -7.51
CA LEU A 51 1.45 8.98 -7.05
C LEU A 51 1.60 7.55 -6.55
N SER A 52 2.49 6.75 -7.12
CA SER A 52 2.74 5.38 -6.64
C SER A 52 4.20 5.10 -6.38
N PHE A 53 4.44 4.27 -5.38
CA PHE A 53 5.73 3.75 -4.99
C PHE A 53 5.74 2.26 -5.28
N GLU A 54 6.68 1.81 -6.09
CA GLU A 54 6.83 0.40 -6.45
C GLU A 54 8.18 -0.12 -5.96
N GLY A 55 8.23 -1.38 -5.57
CA GLY A 55 9.42 -1.97 -4.97
C GLY A 55 9.37 -3.48 -4.86
N GLU A 56 10.48 -4.05 -4.40
CA GLU A 56 10.57 -5.47 -4.05
C GLU A 56 10.15 -5.70 -2.61
N PHE A 57 9.63 -6.89 -2.33
CA PHE A 57 9.41 -7.36 -0.98
C PHE A 57 9.96 -8.76 -0.76
N SER A 58 10.34 -9.05 0.47
CA SER A 58 10.52 -10.42 0.96
C SER A 58 9.38 -10.76 1.91
N TRP A 59 8.97 -12.03 1.93
CA TRP A 59 7.94 -12.50 2.84
C TRP A 59 8.44 -13.75 3.55
N ASN A 60 8.66 -13.64 4.86
CA ASN A 60 9.07 -14.74 5.72
C ASN A 60 8.13 -14.84 6.92
N ASN A 61 7.51 -16.01 7.10
CA ASN A 61 6.47 -16.26 8.09
C ASN A 61 5.35 -15.20 7.99
N ARG A 62 5.19 -14.38 9.03
CA ARG A 62 4.19 -13.31 9.09
C ARG A 62 4.76 -11.95 8.71
N ILE A 63 6.05 -11.85 8.40
CA ILE A 63 6.71 -10.57 8.15
C ILE A 63 6.90 -10.38 6.65
N LEU A 64 6.35 -9.29 6.14
CA LEU A 64 6.60 -8.81 4.78
C LEU A 64 7.45 -7.54 4.88
N ALA A 65 8.71 -7.61 4.47
CA ALA A 65 9.62 -6.47 4.41
C ALA A 65 9.75 -5.97 2.98
N PHE A 66 9.91 -4.67 2.77
CA PHE A 66 9.93 -4.10 1.43
C PHE A 66 10.85 -2.88 1.30
N ILE A 67 11.29 -2.63 0.07
CA ILE A 67 12.09 -1.47 -0.31
C ILE A 67 11.46 -0.89 -1.59
N PHE A 68 11.14 0.40 -1.58
CA PHE A 68 10.68 1.09 -2.79
C PHE A 68 11.86 1.53 -3.64
N GLU A 69 11.73 1.33 -4.94
CA GLU A 69 12.78 1.53 -5.94
C GLU A 69 12.34 2.49 -7.04
N LEU A 70 11.03 2.64 -7.23
CA LEU A 70 10.45 3.43 -8.30
C LEU A 70 9.33 4.32 -7.73
N ILE A 71 9.42 5.61 -8.02
CA ILE A 71 8.32 6.55 -7.83
C ILE A 71 7.72 6.83 -9.20
N ARG A 72 6.39 6.70 -9.32
CA ARG A 72 5.65 7.00 -10.54
C ARG A 72 4.62 8.09 -10.24
N ILE A 73 4.65 9.15 -11.05
CA ILE A 73 3.73 10.29 -10.96
C ILE A 73 2.94 10.36 -12.26
N LYS A 74 1.63 10.15 -12.20
CA LYS A 74 0.73 10.31 -13.34
C LYS A 74 -0.13 11.56 -13.14
N ILE A 75 -0.22 12.39 -14.17
CA ILE A 75 -1.08 13.59 -14.18
C ILE A 75 -2.00 13.49 -15.39
N GLY A 76 -3.30 13.36 -15.14
CA GLY A 76 -4.35 13.29 -16.15
C GLY A 76 -4.02 12.30 -17.30
N PRO A 77 -4.12 12.73 -18.57
CA PRO A 77 -3.89 11.86 -19.72
C PRO A 77 -2.42 11.72 -20.11
N PHE A 78 -1.49 12.39 -19.43
CA PHE A 78 -0.07 12.33 -19.77
C PHE A 78 0.56 10.99 -19.37
N ASN A 79 1.64 10.65 -20.05
CA ASN A 79 2.45 9.50 -19.67
C ASN A 79 3.00 9.70 -18.25
N PRO A 80 3.04 8.62 -17.43
CA PRO A 80 3.63 8.71 -16.11
C PRO A 80 5.09 9.14 -16.16
N PHE A 81 5.47 10.02 -15.26
CA PHE A 81 6.87 10.34 -14.97
C PHE A 81 7.40 9.34 -13.94
N GLU A 82 8.56 8.76 -14.23
CA GLU A 82 9.16 7.71 -13.42
C GLU A 82 10.52 8.17 -12.88
N ILE A 83 10.73 7.98 -11.57
CA ILE A 83 11.97 8.29 -10.86
C ILE A 83 12.45 7.00 -10.20
N SER A 84 13.57 6.47 -10.69
CA SER A 84 14.25 5.36 -10.05
C SER A 84 15.04 5.88 -8.85
N LEU A 85 14.76 5.36 -7.66
CA LEU A 85 15.51 5.62 -6.42
C LEU A 85 16.84 4.84 -6.37
N GLY A 86 17.01 3.88 -7.27
CA GLY A 86 18.15 2.98 -7.32
C GLY A 86 18.04 1.86 -6.28
N LYS A 87 18.60 0.69 -6.59
CA LYS A 87 18.84 -0.35 -5.60
C LYS A 87 20.11 0.03 -4.83
N MET A 88 19.97 0.34 -3.54
CA MET A 88 21.15 0.70 -2.72
C MET A 88 22.07 -0.51 -2.49
N GLU A 89 21.54 -1.73 -2.47
CA GLU A 89 22.28 -2.99 -2.34
C GLU A 89 21.51 -4.11 -3.05
N ASP A 90 22.22 -5.03 -3.73
CA ASP A 90 21.65 -6.29 -4.27
C ASP A 90 21.37 -7.28 -3.12
N ARG A 91 20.40 -6.94 -2.28
CA ARG A 91 19.94 -7.79 -1.18
C ARG A 91 18.42 -7.83 -1.13
N GLU A 92 17.89 -8.93 -0.61
CA GLU A 92 16.45 -8.98 -0.32
C GLU A 92 16.11 -8.02 0.86
N PRO A 93 14.89 -7.44 0.84
CA PRO A 93 14.37 -6.69 1.99
C PRO A 93 14.36 -7.53 3.27
N SER A 94 14.52 -6.89 4.41
CA SER A 94 14.62 -7.54 5.72
C SER A 94 13.92 -6.73 6.82
N THR A 95 13.90 -7.22 8.05
CA THR A 95 13.35 -6.48 9.20
C THR A 95 14.11 -5.20 9.55
N LYS A 96 15.26 -4.94 8.92
CA LYS A 96 15.96 -3.64 8.99
C LYS A 96 15.29 -2.56 8.14
N ASP A 97 14.50 -2.96 7.16
CA ASP A 97 13.75 -2.11 6.22
C ASP A 97 12.32 -1.85 6.74
N PRO A 98 11.47 -1.09 6.03
CA PRO A 98 10.03 -1.08 6.29
C PRO A 98 9.42 -2.48 6.19
N PHE A 99 8.50 -2.81 7.09
CA PHE A 99 7.81 -4.09 7.08
C PHE A 99 6.41 -4.03 7.70
N PHE A 100 5.62 -5.05 7.37
CA PHE A 100 4.35 -5.39 7.99
C PHE A 100 4.42 -6.76 8.67
N ILE A 101 3.83 -6.87 9.85
CA ILE A 101 3.55 -8.15 10.52
C ILE A 101 2.08 -8.48 10.28
N TRP A 102 1.80 -9.49 9.46
CA TRP A 102 0.46 -9.93 9.10
C TRP A 102 -0.17 -10.80 10.19
N PHE A 103 -1.42 -10.53 10.52
CA PHE A 103 -2.18 -11.35 11.49
C PHE A 103 -3.40 -12.02 10.85
N TYR A 104 -4.00 -11.38 9.85
CA TYR A 104 -5.22 -11.84 9.22
C TYR A 104 -5.30 -11.38 7.77
N VAL A 105 -5.68 -12.27 6.87
CA VAL A 105 -5.94 -11.99 5.46
C VAL A 105 -7.04 -12.92 5.00
N ASP A 106 -8.10 -12.38 4.41
CA ASP A 106 -9.12 -13.13 3.69
C ASP A 106 -9.50 -12.42 2.37
N GLU A 107 -10.62 -12.80 1.77
CA GLU A 107 -11.10 -12.23 0.51
C GLU A 107 -11.64 -10.80 0.64
N GLU A 108 -12.02 -10.38 1.85
CA GLU A 108 -12.67 -9.09 2.11
C GLU A 108 -11.71 -8.09 2.74
N ILE A 109 -10.93 -8.52 3.72
CA ILE A 109 -10.06 -7.68 4.54
C ILE A 109 -8.67 -8.29 4.75
N ALA A 110 -7.72 -7.41 5.02
CA ALA A 110 -6.41 -7.79 5.50
C ALA A 110 -5.99 -6.89 6.66
N VAL A 111 -5.24 -7.43 7.62
CA VAL A 111 -4.83 -6.74 8.84
C VAL A 111 -3.37 -7.06 9.15
N ALA A 112 -2.60 -5.99 9.37
CA ALA A 112 -1.19 -6.10 9.72
C ALA A 112 -0.79 -4.99 10.69
N ARG A 113 0.40 -5.12 11.27
CA ARG A 113 1.03 -4.09 12.11
C ARG A 113 2.30 -3.61 11.44
N GLY A 114 2.41 -2.31 11.25
CA GLY A 114 3.63 -1.69 10.73
C GLY A 114 4.76 -1.70 11.77
N ARG A 115 5.98 -1.44 11.31
CA ARG A 115 7.18 -1.38 12.14
C ARG A 115 7.07 -0.49 13.39
N SER A 116 6.40 0.67 13.28
CA SER A 116 6.19 1.60 14.40
C SER A 116 5.15 1.13 15.43
N GLY A 117 4.52 -0.01 15.19
CA GLY A 117 3.52 -0.60 16.06
C GLY A 117 2.08 -0.21 15.75
N GLY A 118 1.83 0.66 14.78
CA GLY A 118 0.49 0.99 14.29
C GLY A 118 -0.17 -0.17 13.55
N THR A 119 -1.50 -0.29 13.64
CA THR A 119 -2.27 -1.31 12.91
C THR A 119 -2.79 -0.73 11.59
N ALA A 120 -2.60 -1.48 10.52
CA ALA A 120 -3.06 -1.15 9.17
C ALA A 120 -4.14 -2.15 8.74
N PHE A 121 -5.11 -1.64 7.97
CA PHE A 121 -6.29 -2.37 7.53
C PHE A 121 -6.50 -2.15 6.04
N TRP A 122 -6.71 -3.24 5.30
CA TRP A 122 -7.02 -3.25 3.89
C TRP A 122 -8.41 -3.87 3.67
N CYS A 123 -9.11 -3.44 2.63
CA CYS A 123 -10.15 -4.24 1.98
C CYS A 123 -9.80 -4.58 0.55
N GLN A 124 -10.57 -5.50 -0.01
CA GLN A 124 -10.69 -5.59 -1.45
C GLN A 124 -11.30 -4.30 -2.05
N CYS A 125 -10.56 -3.57 -2.89
CA CYS A 125 -11.19 -2.55 -3.75
C CYS A 125 -11.70 -3.17 -5.02
N ARG A 126 -12.98 -2.94 -5.29
CA ARG A 126 -13.67 -3.30 -6.53
C ARG A 126 -13.75 -2.15 -7.54
N ARG A 127 -13.24 -0.97 -7.18
CA ARG A 127 -13.35 0.27 -7.99
C ARG A 127 -12.11 0.59 -8.80
N VAL A 128 -11.00 -0.10 -8.55
CA VAL A 128 -9.82 -0.04 -9.42
C VAL A 128 -9.96 -1.19 -10.42
N ALA A 129 -10.81 -0.98 -11.43
CA ALA A 129 -10.68 -1.75 -12.66
C ALA A 129 -9.43 -1.22 -13.38
N LEU A 130 -8.53 -2.13 -13.75
CA LEU A 130 -7.45 -1.85 -14.70
C LEU A 130 -8.05 -1.48 -16.06
#